data_AF-A0A1V8NDP1-F1
#
_entry.id   AF-A0A1V8NDP1-F1
#
_cell.length_a   1.000
_cell.length_b   1.000
_cell.length_c   1.000
_cell.angle_alpha   90.00
_cell.angle_beta   90.00
_cell.angle_gamma   90.00
#
_symmetry.space_group_name_H-M   'P 1'
#
loop_
_entity.id
_entity.type
_entity.pdbx_description
1 polymer ?
#
loop_
_entity_poly.entity_id
_entity_poly.type
_entity_poly.pdbx_seq_one_letter_code
_entity_poly.pdbx_strand_id
1 'polypeptide(L)'
;MSVFSIVFIAIVLFLGYILGSKSKKNSNQNSQFESGINSFGNTRINIPIKFYFIAISFITFDIEIVFLYIWCINIRELGWKGFLIILYFILTLLVLLLYLKNSKIFSILSNKRANQNEIYCNKNKRKK
;
A
#
# COMPACT_ATOMS: atom_id res chain seq x y z
N MET A 1 17.63 21.97 11.75
CA MET A 1 17.24 20.63 12.25
C MET A 1 17.17 19.61 11.12
N SER A 2 16.39 19.85 10.06
CA SER A 2 16.32 18.99 8.86
C SER A 2 17.65 18.77 8.14
N VAL A 3 18.47 19.82 8.01
CA VAL A 3 19.83 19.72 7.41
C VAL A 3 20.74 18.77 8.20
N PHE A 4 20.64 18.79 9.54
CA PHE A 4 21.46 17.93 10.40
C PHE A 4 21.13 16.45 10.22
N SER A 5 19.83 16.11 10.10
CA SER A 5 19.41 14.73 9.85
C SER A 5 19.91 14.19 8.52
N ILE A 6 19.85 15.00 7.45
CA ILE A 6 20.29 14.59 6.11
C ILE A 6 21.80 14.31 6.10
N VAL A 7 22.58 15.19 6.75
CA VAL A 7 24.04 15.03 6.87
C VAL A 7 24.38 13.78 7.69
N PHE A 8 23.68 13.53 8.79
CA PHE A 8 23.90 12.34 9.61
C PHE A 8 23.62 11.05 8.85
N ILE A 9 22.52 10.98 8.10
CA ILE A 9 22.16 9.82 7.26
C ILE A 9 23.23 9.57 6.19
N ALA A 10 23.70 10.63 5.53
CA ALA A 10 24.75 10.51 4.51
C ALA A 10 26.06 9.98 5.10
N ILE A 11 26.45 10.45 6.30
CA ILE A 11 27.65 9.98 7.01
C ILE A 11 27.52 8.50 7.38
N VAL A 12 26.38 8.06 7.90
CA VAL A 12 26.16 6.65 8.27
C VAL A 12 26.22 5.73 7.05
N LEU A 13 25.61 6.11 5.93
CA LEU A 13 25.69 5.35 4.68
C LEU A 13 27.11 5.31 4.11
N PHE A 14 27.84 6.43 4.19
CA PHE A 14 29.22 6.53 3.73
C PHE A 14 30.16 5.65 4.57
N LEU A 15 30.04 5.69 5.90
CA LEU A 15 30.78 4.79 6.79
C LEU A 15 30.41 3.33 6.55
N GLY A 16 29.12 3.01 6.35
CA GLY A 16 28.69 1.66 6.01
C GLY A 16 29.29 1.14 4.69
N TYR A 17 29.45 2.02 3.69
CA TYR A 17 30.11 1.67 2.43
C TYR A 17 31.62 1.43 2.57
N ILE A 18 32.30 2.20 3.43
CA ILE A 18 33.76 2.13 3.63
C ILE A 18 34.17 1.03 4.61
N LEU A 19 33.42 0.82 5.70
CA LEU A 19 33.64 -0.27 6.66
C LEU A 19 33.06 -1.61 6.15
N GLY A 20 32.09 -1.57 5.23
CA GLY A 20 31.53 -2.76 4.60
C GLY A 20 32.60 -3.50 3.79
N SER A 21 33.04 -4.66 4.29
CA SER A 21 33.96 -5.53 3.57
C SER A 21 33.39 -5.87 2.19
N LYS A 22 34.06 -5.41 1.13
CA LYS A 22 33.73 -5.75 -0.26
C LYS A 22 34.06 -7.22 -0.48
N SER A 23 33.18 -8.12 -0.04
CA SER A 23 33.26 -9.54 -0.35
C SER A 23 33.33 -9.71 -1.87
N LYS A 24 34.36 -10.42 -2.34
CA LYS A 24 34.53 -10.77 -3.76
C LYS A 24 33.21 -11.37 -4.26
N LYS A 25 32.63 -10.67 -5.23
CA LYS A 25 31.28 -10.87 -5.75
C LYS A 25 31.18 -12.24 -6.44
N ASN A 26 30.97 -13.30 -5.67
CA ASN A 26 30.72 -14.63 -6.23
C ASN A 26 29.38 -14.60 -6.98
N SER A 27 29.34 -15.22 -8.16
CA SER A 27 28.15 -15.28 -9.04
C SER A 27 26.87 -15.67 -8.29
N ASN A 28 26.98 -16.56 -7.29
CA ASN A 28 25.86 -17.06 -6.51
C ASN A 28 25.40 -16.13 -5.36
N GLN A 29 26.16 -15.08 -5.02
CA GLN A 29 25.72 -14.08 -4.01
C GLN A 29 24.79 -13.00 -4.60
N ASN A 30 24.74 -12.87 -5.93
CA ASN A 30 23.85 -11.93 -6.61
C ASN A 30 22.54 -12.58 -7.10
N SER A 31 22.33 -13.88 -6.87
CA SER A 31 21.04 -14.49 -7.19
C SER A 31 19.99 -14.01 -6.20
N GLN A 32 18.81 -13.65 -6.71
CA GLN A 32 17.70 -13.12 -5.89
C GLN A 32 17.21 -14.13 -4.83
N PHE A 33 17.50 -15.42 -5.03
CA PHE A 33 17.18 -16.50 -4.13
C PHE A 33 18.40 -17.41 -3.91
N GLU A 34 18.55 -17.90 -2.69
CA GLU A 34 19.63 -18.80 -2.27
C GLU A 34 19.36 -20.26 -2.70
N SER A 35 18.10 -20.60 -2.99
CA SER A 35 17.67 -21.95 -3.36
C SER A 35 17.99 -22.37 -4.80
N GLY A 36 18.80 -21.59 -5.53
CA GLY A 36 19.18 -21.90 -6.93
C GLY A 36 18.02 -21.86 -7.94
N ILE A 37 16.84 -21.40 -7.51
CA ILE A 37 15.69 -21.18 -8.40
C ILE A 37 15.87 -19.85 -9.13
N ASN A 38 16.09 -19.92 -10.43
CA ASN A 38 16.03 -18.73 -11.26
C ASN A 38 14.60 -18.18 -11.19
N SER A 39 14.47 -16.86 -10.97
CA SER A 39 13.19 -16.17 -10.95
C SER A 39 12.53 -16.28 -12.34
N PHE A 40 11.79 -17.36 -12.55
CA PHE A 40 10.98 -17.58 -13.73
C PHE A 40 9.57 -17.10 -13.42
N GLY A 41 9.24 -15.91 -13.90
CA GLY A 41 7.92 -15.34 -13.72
C GLY A 41 7.70 -14.25 -14.74
N ASN A 42 6.62 -14.38 -15.52
CA ASN A 42 6.13 -13.29 -16.34
C ASN A 42 5.85 -12.10 -15.40
N THR A 43 6.41 -10.92 -15.68
CA THR A 43 6.28 -9.71 -14.82
C THR A 43 4.84 -9.24 -14.64
N ARG A 44 3.89 -9.82 -15.38
CA ARG A 44 2.45 -9.61 -15.25
C ARG A 44 1.83 -10.63 -14.29
N ILE A 45 2.07 -10.44 -13.00
CA ILE A 45 1.27 -11.06 -11.95
C ILE A 45 0.03 -10.21 -11.70
N ASN A 46 -1.15 -10.85 -11.70
CA ASN A 46 -2.40 -10.17 -11.37
C ASN A 46 -2.42 -9.88 -9.87
N ILE A 47 -1.97 -8.69 -9.49
CA ILE A 47 -2.13 -8.19 -8.13
C ILE A 47 -3.63 -8.06 -7.88
N PRO A 48 -4.13 -8.61 -6.76
CA PRO A 48 -5.55 -8.70 -6.60
C PRO A 48 -6.16 -7.36 -6.18
N ILE A 49 -7.33 -7.04 -6.75
CA ILE A 49 -8.05 -5.76 -6.63
C ILE A 49 -8.28 -5.29 -5.19
N LYS A 50 -8.26 -6.19 -4.19
CA LYS A 50 -8.51 -5.88 -2.79
C LYS A 50 -7.58 -4.79 -2.24
N PHE A 51 -6.32 -4.76 -2.70
CA PHE A 51 -5.36 -3.74 -2.28
C PHE A 51 -5.67 -2.34 -2.84
N TYR A 52 -6.35 -2.29 -3.98
CA TYR A 52 -6.73 -1.03 -4.63
C TYR A 52 -7.86 -0.30 -3.87
N PHE A 53 -8.85 -1.05 -3.36
CA PHE A 53 -9.93 -0.45 -2.55
C PHE A 53 -9.41 0.17 -1.24
N ILE A 54 -8.41 -0.45 -0.60
CA ILE A 54 -7.74 0.15 0.56
C ILE A 54 -7.08 1.48 0.18
N ALA A 55 -6.36 1.51 -0.96
CA ALA A 55 -5.65 2.71 -1.41
C ALA A 55 -6.60 3.87 -1.75
N ILE A 56 -7.70 3.59 -2.47
CA ILE A 56 -8.70 4.63 -2.77
C ILE A 56 -9.38 5.10 -1.48
N SER A 57 -9.74 4.19 -0.57
CA SER A 57 -10.36 4.61 0.69
C SER A 57 -9.44 5.51 1.51
N PHE A 58 -8.13 5.27 1.48
CA PHE A 58 -7.14 6.12 2.15
C PHE A 58 -7.08 7.51 1.50
N ILE A 59 -7.07 7.60 0.16
CA ILE A 59 -7.05 8.89 -0.55
C ILE A 59 -8.29 9.72 -0.22
N THR A 60 -9.47 9.09 -0.19
CA THR A 60 -10.73 9.78 0.12
C THR A 60 -10.74 10.23 1.57
N PHE A 61 -10.38 9.35 2.52
CA PHE A 61 -10.35 9.71 3.94
C PHE A 61 -9.37 10.85 4.26
N ASP A 62 -8.23 10.91 3.57
CA ASP A 62 -7.24 11.97 3.74
C ASP A 62 -7.78 13.34 3.27
N ILE A 63 -8.39 13.37 2.09
CA ILE A 63 -9.02 14.59 1.55
C ILE A 63 -10.15 15.09 2.46
N GLU A 64 -10.92 14.18 3.06
CA GLU A 64 -11.99 14.54 4.02
C GLU A 64 -11.46 15.20 5.29
N ILE A 65 -10.31 14.74 5.80
CA ILE A 65 -9.66 15.37 6.97
C ILE A 65 -9.21 16.80 6.63
N VAL A 66 -8.69 17.04 5.42
CA VAL A 66 -8.33 18.38 4.98
C VAL A 66 -9.55 19.31 4.96
N PHE A 67 -10.71 18.82 4.49
CA PHE A 67 -11.95 19.60 4.55
C PHE A 67 -12.39 19.92 5.98
N LEU A 68 -12.31 18.96 6.89
CA LEU A 68 -12.58 19.18 8.32
C LEU A 68 -11.64 20.23 8.92
N TYR A 69 -10.36 20.23 8.51
CA TYR A 69 -9.37 21.21 8.97
C TYR A 69 -9.71 22.62 8.52
N ILE A 70 -10.05 22.81 7.23
CA ILE A 70 -10.45 24.12 6.68
C ILE A 70 -11.66 24.68 7.42
N TRP A 71 -12.63 23.83 7.74
CA TRP A 71 -13.78 24.24 8.53
C TRP A 71 -13.44 24.59 9.97
N CYS A 72 -12.58 23.79 10.62
CA CYS A 72 -12.16 24.01 12.00
C CYS A 72 -11.54 25.41 12.19
N ILE A 73 -10.78 25.88 11.20
CA ILE A 73 -10.22 27.23 11.17
C ILE A 73 -11.32 28.32 11.13
N ASN A 74 -12.40 28.07 10.39
CA ASN A 74 -13.45 29.07 10.11
C ASN A 74 -14.74 28.86 10.92
N ILE A 75 -14.67 28.13 12.04
CA ILE A 75 -15.86 27.66 12.76
C ILE A 75 -16.78 28.81 13.24
N ARG A 76 -16.20 29.98 13.51
CA ARG A 76 -16.91 31.17 14.01
C ARG A 76 -17.78 31.83 12.93
N GLU A 77 -17.37 31.77 11.67
CA GLU A 77 -18.06 32.45 10.57
C GLU A 77 -19.17 31.58 9.96
N LEU A 78 -18.96 30.26 9.90
CA LEU A 78 -19.92 29.35 9.25
C LEU A 78 -21.11 28.95 10.12
N GLY A 79 -21.03 29.10 11.45
CA GLY A 79 -22.12 28.84 12.39
C GLY A 79 -22.83 27.49 12.16
N TRP A 80 -24.17 27.48 12.28
CA TRP A 80 -25.01 26.29 12.11
C TRP A 80 -24.97 25.67 10.70
N LYS A 81 -24.76 26.49 9.66
CA LYS A 81 -24.68 25.99 8.27
C LYS A 81 -23.42 25.14 8.07
N GLY A 82 -22.28 25.61 8.59
CA GLY A 82 -21.04 24.84 8.56
C GLY A 82 -21.16 23.51 9.31
N PHE A 83 -21.81 23.53 10.48
CA PHE A 83 -22.05 22.31 11.25
C PHE A 83 -22.79 21.22 10.46
N LEU A 84 -23.86 21.57 9.74
CA LEU A 84 -24.61 20.61 8.91
C LEU A 84 -23.77 20.03 7.76
N ILE A 85 -22.92 20.85 7.14
CA ILE A 85 -22.01 20.42 6.07
C ILE A 85 -21.00 19.40 6.60
N ILE A 86 -20.44 19.64 7.78
CA ILE A 86 -19.45 18.73 8.38
C ILE A 86 -20.11 17.43 8.82
N LEU A 87 -21.32 17.52 9.36
CA LEU A 87 -22.11 16.35 9.71
C LEU A 87 -22.37 15.47 8.48
N TYR A 88 -22.71 16.08 7.34
CA TYR A 88 -22.90 15.37 6.08
C TYR A 88 -21.63 14.68 5.58
N PHE A 89 -20.48 15.34 5.69
CA PHE A 89 -19.18 14.77 5.32
C PHE A 89 -18.82 13.55 6.20
N ILE A 90 -19.00 13.66 7.52
CA ILE A 90 -18.76 12.55 8.46
C ILE A 90 -19.71 11.37 8.16
N LEU A 91 -20.98 11.64 7.85
CA LEU A 91 -21.95 10.60 7.50
C LEU A 91 -21.57 9.87 6.20
N THR A 92 -21.11 10.60 5.19
CA THR A 92 -20.64 10.01 3.91
C THR A 92 -19.49 9.04 4.14
N LEU A 93 -18.54 9.41 5.00
CA LEU A 93 -17.41 8.57 5.40
C LEU A 93 -17.88 7.30 6.12
N LEU A 94 -18.86 7.44 7.02
CA LEU A 94 -19.47 6.33 7.74
C LEU A 94 -20.17 5.35 6.79
N VAL A 95 -20.91 5.87 5.80
CA VAL A 95 -21.56 5.04 4.76
C VAL A 95 -20.53 4.32 3.90
N LEU A 96 -19.46 5.00 3.48
CA LEU A 96 -18.37 4.40 2.70
C LEU A 96 -17.69 3.25 3.46
N LEU A 97 -17.41 3.44 4.75
CA LEU A 97 -16.79 2.43 5.60
C LEU A 97 -17.72 1.22 5.81
N LEU A 98 -19.01 1.46 6.07
CA LEU A 98 -20.00 0.39 6.21
C LEU A 98 -20.18 -0.41 4.93
N TYR A 99 -20.16 0.26 3.76
CA TYR A 99 -20.22 -0.39 2.46
C TYR A 99 -19.02 -1.31 2.24
N LEU A 100 -17.80 -0.83 2.50
CA LEU A 100 -16.59 -1.63 2.36
C LEU A 100 -16.62 -2.87 3.27
N LYS A 101 -17.03 -2.69 4.53
CA LYS A 101 -17.16 -3.77 5.53
C LYS A 101 -18.17 -4.84 5.10
N ASN A 102 -19.33 -4.41 4.61
CA ASN A 102 -20.44 -5.32 4.28
C ASN A 102 -20.30 -5.91 2.87
N SER A 103 -19.29 -5.52 2.09
CA SER A 103 -19.14 -5.99 0.71
C SER A 103 -18.82 -7.50 0.67
N LYS A 104 -19.82 -8.29 0.23
CA LYS A 104 -19.68 -9.72 -0.12
C LYS A 104 -18.61 -9.97 -1.22
N ILE A 105 -18.14 -8.91 -1.88
CA ILE A 105 -17.06 -8.93 -2.87
C ILE A 105 -15.75 -9.44 -2.27
N PHE A 106 -15.45 -9.18 -0.99
CA PHE A 106 -14.23 -9.70 -0.37
C PHE A 106 -14.22 -11.24 -0.30
N SER A 107 -15.36 -11.87 -0.01
CA SER A 107 -15.48 -13.33 0.07
C SER A 107 -15.46 -13.97 -1.32
N ILE A 108 -16.14 -13.37 -2.30
CA ILE A 108 -16.15 -13.85 -3.71
C ILE A 108 -14.75 -13.77 -4.33
N LEU A 109 -14.00 -12.69 -4.06
CA LEU A 109 -12.62 -12.56 -4.51
C LEU A 109 -11.66 -13.52 -3.78
N SER A 110 -11.99 -13.98 -2.58
CA SER A 110 -11.21 -15.03 -1.90
C SER A 110 -11.34 -16.37 -2.63
N ASN A 111 -12.58 -16.77 -2.94
CA ASN A 111 -12.88 -18.01 -3.65
C ASN A 111 -12.29 -18.01 -5.08
N LYS A 112 -12.43 -16.90 -5.82
CA LYS A 112 -11.80 -16.76 -7.15
C LYS A 112 -10.28 -16.84 -7.09
N ARG A 113 -9.64 -16.28 -6.06
CA ARG A 113 -8.17 -16.32 -5.93
C ARG A 113 -7.66 -17.74 -5.64
N ALA A 114 -8.38 -18.52 -4.83
CA ALA A 114 -8.08 -19.93 -4.59
C ALA A 114 -8.10 -20.74 -5.90
N ASN A 115 -9.16 -20.58 -6.70
CA ASN A 115 -9.30 -21.26 -7.99
C ASN A 115 -8.23 -20.81 -9.00
N GLN A 116 -7.87 -19.52 -9.01
CA GLN A 116 -6.83 -19.01 -9.91
C GLN A 116 -5.44 -19.56 -9.56
N ASN A 117 -5.10 -19.65 -8.27
CA ASN A 117 -3.83 -20.23 -7.81
C ASN A 117 -3.70 -21.72 -8.18
N GLU A 118 -4.80 -22.49 -8.11
CA GLU A 118 -4.84 -23.87 -8.59
C GLU A 118 -4.56 -23.98 -10.10
N ILE A 119 -5.17 -23.11 -10.91
CA ILE A 119 -4.92 -23.06 -12.36
C ILE A 119 -3.46 -22.74 -12.65
N TYR A 120 -2.83 -21.82 -11.91
CA TYR A 120 -1.40 -21.53 -12.07
C TYR A 120 -0.53 -22.73 -11.70
N CYS A 121 -0.79 -23.41 -10.58
CA CYS A 121 -0.08 -24.62 -10.17
C CYS A 121 -0.21 -25.75 -11.20
N ASN A 122 -1.40 -25.96 -11.77
CA ASN A 122 -1.63 -26.98 -12.80
C ASN A 122 -0.93 -26.64 -14.12
N LYS A 123 -0.98 -25.36 -14.54
CA LYS A 123 -0.29 -24.89 -15.75
C LYS A 123 1.23 -24.98 -15.62
N ASN A 124 1.77 -24.82 -14.41
CA ASN A 124 3.20 -24.98 -14.14
C ASN A 124 3.61 -26.46 -14.09
N LYS A 125 2.76 -27.36 -13.58
CA LYS A 125 2.98 -28.82 -13.63
C LYS A 125 2.98 -29.41 -15.05
N ARG A 126 2.22 -28.83 -15.99
CA ARG A 126 2.19 -29.27 -17.41
C ARG A 126 3.37 -28.77 -18.25
N LYS A 127 4.16 -27.82 -17.75
CA LYS A 127 5.35 -27.28 -18.44
C LYS A 127 6.67 -27.96 -18.02
N LYS A 128 6.59 -28.94 -17.14
CA LYS A 128 7.70 -29.75 -16.63
C LYS A 128 7.56 -31.17 -17.19
#